data_AF-A0A816SYN9-F1
#
_entry.id   AF-A0A816SYN9-F1
#
_cell.length_a   1.000
_cell.length_b   1.000
_cell.length_c   1.000
_cell.angle_alpha   90.00
_cell.angle_beta   90.00
_cell.angle_gamma   90.00
#
_symmetry.space_group_name_H-M   'P 1'
#
loop_
_entity.id
_entity.type
_entity.pdbx_description
1 polymer ?
#
loop_
_entity_poly.entity_id
_entity_poly.type
_entity_poly.pdbx_seq_one_letter_code
_entity_poly.pdbx_strand_id
1 'polypeptide(L)'
;MPTIGLSHDMIYMECAGNEFLSKYLKSMAPNSSMYQYYFFEGIWKSWIDGENFEDERDYCMYYLLKDRQWTTYDVEDLLCWSIIPRTDDGWYLDTKHQLQLDPSGYSQVIGITLNNDTGDIEFMFAQAKKNEHNLFDAGDVMDIVTNGISYAYFTLDPPNVEYHSHPFNEMKYLPKRLVNIPNYLLTLLHTDYLLKMISTGVEICSQTPFEMRPTSENLMQRLPVHICEELQSIVKKKSGLLTNSIHRFWIQPESEIEYEQAYYRNFFGRTNENITQFYLSDKIKMCVKKHRMKYDEKGNLIDDKDDNENDESAEAEFARVFTKYYDEIGEYFPELLRLKELLKLSVLSRIIQSRYESQCDLAAQIENDTTFETYLTEVKNKIGNYPTGSVEADEKTLNAISNNICKNFFCKKSNLKPYLFDWLRHGQHKALVTFVKQSLIQCKAKLKFTIEKFSLHYDDEDHDDEQRLNNDTTQCFWVPAAFSSDLSMKVYGGVILTPNPKVRTGVKNESEKSKKSKTTENVAKLSKKSKDIKTDQNGNIKSKSHVIGRGAGPSGDPKIHSIPFNSKKGAMEAAKKDGKENRPIHHGVNYEKKEPAHWHPADKDGKIIKNGKHYTYGRYSKT
;
A
#
# COMPACT_ATOMS: atom_id res chain seq x y z
N MET A 1 6.82 -41.35 -39.76
CA MET A 1 5.57 -41.21 -39.00
C MET A 1 4.98 -39.85 -39.34
N PRO A 2 3.71 -39.76 -39.77
CA PRO A 2 3.09 -38.48 -40.03
C PRO A 2 2.95 -37.73 -38.70
N THR A 3 3.53 -36.55 -38.62
CA THR A 3 3.28 -35.58 -37.55
C THR A 3 1.81 -35.19 -37.62
N ILE A 4 1.03 -35.57 -36.60
CA ILE A 4 -0.33 -35.08 -36.38
C ILE A 4 -0.23 -33.55 -36.35
N GLY A 5 -0.84 -32.90 -37.33
CA GLY A 5 -0.99 -31.45 -37.37
C GLY A 5 -2.01 -31.06 -36.31
N LEU A 6 -1.55 -30.88 -35.07
CA LEU A 6 -2.32 -30.66 -33.84
C LEU A 6 -3.37 -29.52 -33.89
N SER A 7 -3.43 -28.69 -34.93
CA SER A 7 -4.43 -27.61 -34.99
C SER A 7 -5.81 -28.07 -35.46
N HIS A 8 -5.92 -28.93 -36.49
CA HIS A 8 -7.22 -29.26 -37.06
C HIS A 8 -7.96 -30.34 -36.28
N ASP A 9 -7.24 -31.32 -35.73
CA ASP A 9 -7.84 -32.37 -34.90
C ASP A 9 -8.29 -31.85 -33.53
N MET A 10 -7.57 -30.88 -32.94
CA MET A 10 -8.02 -30.22 -31.70
C MET A 10 -9.25 -29.35 -31.95
N ILE A 11 -9.26 -28.55 -33.03
CA ILE A 11 -10.44 -27.77 -33.42
C ILE A 11 -11.61 -28.71 -33.70
N TYR A 12 -11.39 -29.83 -34.40
CA TYR A 12 -12.42 -30.82 -34.67
C TYR A 12 -12.95 -31.48 -33.39
N MET A 13 -12.08 -31.86 -32.46
CA MET A 13 -12.46 -32.44 -31.17
C MET A 13 -13.18 -31.43 -30.27
N GLU A 14 -12.79 -30.16 -30.30
CA GLU A 14 -13.47 -29.07 -29.59
C GLU A 14 -14.83 -28.78 -30.22
N CYS A 15 -14.93 -28.71 -31.55
CA CYS A 15 -16.20 -28.52 -32.26
C CYS A 15 -17.16 -29.72 -32.06
N ALA A 16 -16.68 -30.95 -32.23
CA ALA A 16 -17.48 -32.16 -32.01
C ALA A 16 -17.87 -32.30 -30.52
N GLY A 17 -16.96 -31.94 -29.62
CA GLY A 17 -17.21 -31.86 -28.19
C GLY A 17 -18.28 -30.83 -27.85
N ASN A 18 -18.21 -29.62 -28.41
CA ASN A 18 -19.17 -28.55 -28.21
C ASN A 18 -20.55 -28.90 -28.79
N GLU A 19 -20.64 -29.53 -29.97
CA GLU A 19 -21.92 -29.95 -30.54
C GLU A 19 -22.57 -31.06 -29.68
N PHE A 20 -21.78 -32.04 -29.23
CA PHE A 20 -22.25 -33.07 -28.31
C PHE A 20 -22.68 -32.46 -26.98
N LEU A 21 -21.86 -31.59 -26.38
CA LEU A 21 -22.13 -30.95 -25.11
C LEU A 21 -23.36 -30.05 -25.18
N SER A 22 -23.53 -29.28 -26.27
CA SER A 22 -24.72 -28.47 -26.54
C SER A 22 -25.99 -29.33 -26.58
N LYS A 23 -25.97 -30.44 -27.35
CA LYS A 23 -27.10 -31.40 -27.40
C LYS A 23 -27.37 -32.04 -26.04
N TYR A 24 -26.30 -32.45 -25.34
CA TYR A 24 -26.39 -33.07 -24.03
C TYR A 24 -27.00 -32.11 -23.01
N LEU A 25 -26.49 -30.89 -22.91
CA LEU A 25 -26.98 -29.89 -21.99
C LEU A 25 -28.44 -29.54 -22.30
N LYS A 26 -28.80 -29.25 -23.56
CA LYS A 26 -30.20 -28.98 -23.95
C LYS A 26 -31.17 -30.14 -23.66
N SER A 27 -30.67 -31.37 -23.53
CA SER A 27 -31.48 -32.55 -23.22
C SER A 27 -31.61 -32.85 -21.71
N MET A 28 -30.79 -32.22 -20.87
CA MET A 28 -30.77 -32.45 -19.43
C MET A 28 -31.67 -31.48 -18.68
N ALA A 29 -32.16 -31.91 -17.51
CA ALA A 29 -32.87 -31.03 -16.59
C ALA A 29 -31.85 -30.16 -15.81
N PRO A 30 -32.09 -28.84 -15.68
CA PRO A 30 -31.20 -27.92 -14.99
C PRO A 30 -31.22 -28.15 -13.47
N ASN A 31 -30.40 -29.09 -12.99
CA ASN A 31 -30.45 -29.51 -11.59
C ASN A 31 -29.14 -29.23 -10.80
N SER A 32 -28.10 -28.73 -11.45
CA SER A 32 -26.82 -28.43 -10.78
C SER A 32 -26.21 -27.10 -11.23
N SER A 33 -25.43 -26.47 -10.35
CA SER A 33 -24.61 -25.30 -10.66
C SER A 33 -23.63 -25.54 -11.80
N MET A 34 -23.01 -26.72 -11.84
CA MET A 34 -22.06 -27.09 -12.89
C MET A 34 -22.73 -27.16 -14.26
N TYR A 35 -23.96 -27.70 -14.33
CA TYR A 35 -24.75 -27.67 -15.56
C TYR A 35 -24.97 -26.24 -16.02
N GLN A 36 -25.44 -25.37 -15.12
CA GLN A 36 -25.77 -23.98 -15.46
C GLN A 36 -24.54 -23.18 -15.87
N TYR A 37 -23.41 -23.43 -15.21
CA TYR A 37 -22.14 -22.83 -15.56
C TYR A 37 -21.73 -23.15 -16.99
N TYR A 38 -21.72 -24.43 -17.38
CA TYR A 38 -21.31 -24.82 -18.74
C TYR A 38 -22.32 -24.40 -19.80
N PHE A 39 -23.61 -24.35 -19.46
CA PHE A 39 -24.64 -23.83 -20.37
C PHE A 39 -24.42 -22.33 -20.63
N PHE A 40 -24.26 -21.54 -19.57
CA PHE A 40 -23.90 -20.12 -19.67
C PHE A 40 -22.58 -19.90 -20.41
N GLU A 41 -21.53 -20.66 -20.08
CA GLU A 41 -20.25 -20.58 -20.77
C GLU A 41 -20.39 -20.89 -22.27
N GLY A 42 -21.31 -21.79 -22.63
CA GLY A 42 -21.59 -22.12 -24.01
C GLY A 42 -22.26 -21.03 -24.80
N ILE A 43 -23.16 -20.30 -24.18
CA ILE A 43 -23.78 -19.11 -24.76
C ILE A 43 -22.73 -17.99 -24.87
N TRP A 44 -21.96 -17.76 -23.79
CA TRP A 44 -20.88 -16.77 -23.76
C TRP A 44 -19.85 -16.99 -24.87
N LYS A 45 -19.44 -18.23 -25.10
CA LYS A 45 -18.47 -18.61 -26.15
C LYS A 45 -19.12 -18.86 -27.51
N SER A 46 -20.43 -18.63 -27.64
CA SER A 46 -21.19 -18.78 -28.89
C SER A 46 -21.11 -20.18 -29.52
N TRP A 47 -21.04 -21.24 -28.70
CA TRP A 47 -21.25 -22.62 -29.15
C TRP A 47 -22.61 -23.20 -28.72
N ILE A 48 -23.41 -22.42 -27.99
CA ILE A 48 -24.83 -22.61 -27.77
C ILE A 48 -25.57 -21.39 -28.31
N ASP A 49 -26.37 -21.57 -29.36
CA ASP A 49 -27.17 -20.53 -29.99
C ASP A 49 -28.64 -20.61 -29.57
N GLY A 50 -29.34 -19.47 -29.71
CA GLY A 50 -30.80 -19.34 -29.62
C GLY A 50 -31.34 -18.95 -28.24
N GLU A 51 -30.47 -18.85 -27.25
CA GLU A 51 -30.82 -18.50 -25.86
C GLU A 51 -30.50 -17.02 -25.56
N ASN A 52 -31.21 -16.45 -24.59
CA ASN A 52 -30.95 -15.09 -24.11
C ASN A 52 -29.76 -15.09 -23.14
N PHE A 53 -28.74 -14.32 -23.47
CA PHE A 53 -27.53 -14.18 -22.67
C PHE A 53 -27.79 -13.72 -21.22
N GLU A 54 -28.65 -12.72 -21.04
CA GLU A 54 -28.92 -12.12 -19.72
C GLU A 54 -29.70 -13.10 -18.83
N ASP A 55 -30.72 -13.76 -19.39
CA ASP A 55 -31.54 -14.73 -18.66
C ASP A 55 -30.69 -15.91 -18.16
N GLU A 56 -29.79 -16.41 -19.01
CA GLU A 56 -28.92 -17.53 -18.66
C GLU A 56 -27.76 -17.12 -17.73
N ARG A 57 -27.32 -15.86 -17.78
CA ARG A 57 -26.42 -15.31 -16.74
C ARG A 57 -27.13 -15.33 -15.39
N ASP A 58 -28.37 -14.84 -15.31
CA ASP A 58 -29.13 -14.79 -14.07
C ASP A 58 -29.37 -16.18 -13.48
N TYR A 59 -29.78 -17.16 -14.31
CA TYR A 59 -29.88 -18.56 -13.87
C TYR A 59 -28.56 -19.11 -13.36
N CYS A 60 -27.47 -18.91 -14.10
CA CYS A 60 -26.14 -19.35 -13.69
C CYS A 60 -25.74 -18.73 -12.33
N MET A 61 -25.96 -17.43 -12.16
CA MET A 61 -25.70 -16.71 -10.91
C MET A 61 -26.51 -17.30 -9.74
N TYR A 62 -27.81 -17.52 -9.92
CA TYR A 62 -28.68 -18.09 -8.89
C TYR A 62 -28.20 -19.47 -8.41
N TYR A 63 -27.87 -20.38 -9.33
CA TYR A 63 -27.43 -21.73 -8.96
C TYR A 63 -26.03 -21.74 -8.33
N LEU A 64 -25.11 -20.89 -8.79
CA LEU A 64 -23.78 -20.74 -8.19
C LEU A 64 -23.85 -20.17 -6.76
N LEU A 65 -24.72 -19.19 -6.51
CA LEU A 65 -24.96 -18.65 -5.17
C LEU A 65 -25.60 -19.69 -4.24
N LYS A 66 -26.60 -20.42 -4.73
CA LYS A 66 -27.28 -21.48 -3.98
C LYS A 66 -26.31 -22.54 -3.45
N ASP A 67 -25.31 -22.93 -4.24
CA ASP A 67 -24.27 -23.88 -3.83
C ASP A 67 -23.40 -23.37 -2.67
N ARG A 68 -23.26 -22.05 -2.52
CA ARG A 68 -22.57 -21.40 -1.40
C ARG A 68 -23.50 -21.02 -0.25
N GLN A 69 -24.77 -21.42 -0.30
CA GLN A 69 -25.82 -21.01 0.65
C GLN A 69 -26.01 -19.49 0.68
N TRP A 70 -25.83 -18.85 -0.47
CA TRP A 70 -26.02 -17.42 -0.68
C TRP A 70 -27.26 -17.16 -1.53
N THR A 71 -27.72 -15.92 -1.46
CA THR A 71 -28.83 -15.38 -2.25
C THR A 71 -28.36 -14.15 -3.01
N THR A 72 -29.17 -13.67 -3.96
CA THR A 72 -28.89 -12.41 -4.66
C THR A 72 -28.89 -11.23 -3.69
N TYR A 73 -29.68 -11.27 -2.62
CA TYR A 73 -29.70 -10.25 -1.57
C TYR A 73 -28.34 -10.08 -0.88
N ASP A 74 -27.61 -11.17 -0.65
CA ASP A 74 -26.26 -11.10 -0.05
C ASP A 74 -25.28 -10.34 -0.97
N VAL A 75 -25.48 -10.42 -2.29
CA VAL A 75 -24.68 -9.70 -3.29
C VAL A 75 -25.13 -8.24 -3.42
N GLU A 76 -26.44 -7.99 -3.38
CA GLU A 76 -27.00 -6.63 -3.38
C GLU A 76 -26.54 -5.83 -2.16
N ASP A 77 -26.55 -6.42 -0.96
CA ASP A 77 -26.11 -5.74 0.28
C ASP A 77 -24.65 -5.24 0.16
N LEU A 78 -23.80 -5.99 -0.54
CA LEU A 78 -22.42 -5.57 -0.83
C LEU A 78 -22.32 -4.43 -1.85
N LEU A 79 -23.19 -4.40 -2.86
CA LEU A 79 -23.12 -3.42 -3.96
C LEU A 79 -23.95 -2.15 -3.70
N CYS A 80 -25.01 -2.25 -2.92
CA CYS A 80 -25.90 -1.16 -2.53
C CYS A 80 -25.35 -0.39 -1.32
N TRP A 81 -24.06 -0.05 -1.36
CA TRP A 81 -23.43 0.74 -0.31
C TRP A 81 -24.06 2.13 -0.21
N SER A 82 -24.71 2.40 0.92
CA SER A 82 -25.51 3.62 1.13
C SER A 82 -24.72 4.93 1.00
N ILE A 83 -23.40 4.88 1.14
CA ILE A 83 -22.54 6.06 0.98
C ILE A 83 -22.47 6.52 -0.49
N ILE A 84 -22.59 5.60 -1.45
CA ILE A 84 -22.64 5.94 -2.88
C ILE A 84 -24.11 6.08 -3.30
N PRO A 85 -24.57 7.28 -3.67
CA PRO A 85 -25.92 7.48 -4.15
C PRO A 85 -26.11 6.79 -5.51
N ARG A 86 -27.24 6.10 -5.63
CA ARG A 86 -27.67 5.36 -6.82
C ARG A 86 -29.10 5.73 -7.18
N THR A 87 -29.52 5.37 -8.39
CA THR A 87 -30.95 5.40 -8.74
C THR A 87 -31.71 4.34 -7.95
N ASP A 88 -33.04 4.43 -7.93
CA ASP A 88 -33.89 3.42 -7.30
C ASP A 88 -33.66 2.02 -7.89
N ASP A 89 -33.33 1.95 -9.19
CA ASP A 89 -32.99 0.71 -9.90
C ASP A 89 -31.51 0.31 -9.77
N GLY A 90 -30.75 0.84 -8.81
CA GLY A 90 -29.38 0.38 -8.52
C GLY A 90 -28.25 0.87 -9.44
N TRP A 91 -28.51 1.76 -10.39
CA TRP A 91 -27.50 2.35 -11.27
C TRP A 91 -26.76 3.54 -10.64
N TYR A 92 -25.57 3.88 -11.16
CA TYR A 92 -24.97 5.16 -10.80
C TYR A 92 -25.83 6.33 -11.30
N LEU A 93 -25.88 7.41 -10.50
CA LEU A 93 -26.50 8.67 -10.92
C LEU A 93 -25.75 9.25 -12.13
N ASP A 94 -26.48 9.91 -13.04
CA ASP A 94 -25.95 10.57 -14.25
C ASP A 94 -25.26 11.93 -13.99
N THR A 95 -25.33 12.41 -12.75
CA THR A 95 -24.79 13.70 -12.33
C THR A 95 -23.62 13.54 -11.37
N LYS A 96 -22.79 14.58 -11.23
CA LYS A 96 -21.78 14.66 -10.16
C LYS A 96 -22.46 14.45 -8.80
N HIS A 97 -21.90 13.58 -7.99
CA HIS A 97 -22.47 13.22 -6.70
C HIS A 97 -21.54 13.52 -5.52
N GLN A 98 -22.11 13.45 -4.31
CA GLN A 98 -21.39 13.53 -3.05
C GLN A 98 -21.58 12.21 -2.31
N LEU A 99 -20.58 11.81 -1.53
CA LEU A 99 -20.69 10.67 -0.64
C LEU A 99 -21.67 11.00 0.50
N GLN A 100 -22.56 10.07 0.84
CA GLN A 100 -23.56 10.22 1.90
C GLN A 100 -22.96 9.86 3.28
N LEU A 101 -21.94 10.61 3.68
CA LEU A 101 -21.30 10.52 5.00
C LEU A 101 -21.95 11.47 6.01
N ASP A 102 -21.53 11.39 7.28
CA ASP A 102 -21.96 12.35 8.30
C ASP A 102 -21.70 13.79 7.85
N PRO A 103 -22.67 14.72 7.90
CA PRO A 103 -22.51 16.11 7.46
C PRO A 103 -21.36 16.89 8.13
N SER A 104 -20.89 16.43 9.30
CA SER A 104 -19.76 16.99 10.03
C SER A 104 -18.40 16.43 9.60
N GLY A 105 -18.37 15.62 8.54
CA GLY A 105 -17.16 14.99 8.02
C GLY A 105 -16.13 15.96 7.40
N TYR A 106 -15.11 15.35 6.82
CA TYR A 106 -13.83 15.98 6.53
C TYR A 106 -13.47 15.83 5.06
N SER A 107 -12.85 16.88 4.51
CA SER A 107 -12.33 16.88 3.13
C SER A 107 -10.85 16.49 3.07
N GLN A 108 -10.13 16.55 4.19
CA GLN A 108 -8.69 16.27 4.17
C GLN A 108 -8.13 15.81 5.52
N VAL A 109 -7.27 14.79 5.48
CA VAL A 109 -6.35 14.43 6.56
C VAL A 109 -5.09 15.30 6.46
N ILE A 110 -4.85 16.13 7.47
CA ILE A 110 -3.68 17.00 7.55
C ILE A 110 -2.56 16.30 8.34
N GLY A 111 -2.88 15.68 9.47
CA GLY A 111 -1.85 15.14 10.35
C GLY A 111 -2.32 14.78 11.75
N ILE A 112 -1.36 14.64 12.67
CA ILE A 112 -1.60 14.49 14.10
C ILE A 112 -0.68 15.38 14.93
N THR A 113 -1.15 15.74 16.11
CA THR A 113 -0.37 16.35 17.19
C THR A 113 -0.27 15.33 18.33
N LEU A 114 0.96 15.05 18.76
CA LEU A 114 1.27 14.14 19.87
C LEU A 114 1.87 14.93 21.03
N ASN A 115 1.23 14.85 22.19
CA ASN A 115 1.81 15.33 23.43
C ASN A 115 2.69 14.22 24.05
N ASN A 116 4.00 14.42 24.00
CA ASN A 116 4.99 13.47 24.49
C ASN A 116 4.94 13.26 26.02
N ASP A 117 4.37 14.20 26.78
CA ASP A 117 4.26 14.08 28.25
C ASP A 117 3.02 13.28 28.69
N THR A 118 1.92 13.41 27.96
CA THR A 118 0.63 12.81 28.33
C THR A 118 0.30 11.59 27.48
N GLY A 119 0.87 11.46 26.29
CA GLY A 119 0.47 10.47 25.29
C GLY A 119 -0.81 10.85 24.55
N ASP A 120 -1.32 12.08 24.74
CA ASP A 120 -2.54 12.54 24.05
C ASP A 120 -2.24 12.73 22.56
N ILE A 121 -3.14 12.23 21.72
CA ILE A 121 -3.10 12.37 20.26
C ILE A 121 -4.31 13.22 19.84
N GLU A 122 -4.05 14.31 19.14
CA GLU A 122 -5.06 15.16 18.52
C GLU A 122 -4.92 15.06 17.00
N PHE A 123 -6.01 14.68 16.34
CA PHE A 123 -6.04 14.59 14.89
C PHE A 123 -6.30 15.97 14.26
N MET A 124 -5.57 16.26 13.19
CA MET A 124 -5.71 17.50 12.43
C MET A 124 -6.39 17.18 11.10
N PHE A 125 -7.62 17.66 10.93
CA PHE A 125 -8.41 17.46 9.72
C PHE A 125 -8.92 18.79 9.17
N ALA A 126 -9.13 18.86 7.86
CA ALA A 126 -9.90 19.94 7.25
C ALA A 126 -11.37 19.52 7.17
N GLN A 127 -12.25 20.32 7.76
CA GLN A 127 -13.69 20.09 7.67
C GLN A 127 -14.19 20.36 6.25
N ALA A 128 -15.07 19.50 5.74
CA ALA A 128 -15.64 19.67 4.41
C ALA A 128 -16.51 20.94 4.36
N LYS A 129 -16.23 21.83 3.41
CA LYS A 129 -17.11 22.98 3.13
C LYS A 129 -18.30 22.56 2.27
N LYS A 130 -19.33 23.41 2.20
CA LYS A 130 -20.56 23.17 1.41
C LYS A 130 -20.32 22.77 -0.06
N ASN A 131 -19.22 23.22 -0.66
CA ASN A 131 -18.87 22.96 -2.06
C ASN A 131 -17.68 21.99 -2.21
N GLU A 132 -17.18 21.42 -1.11
CA GLU A 132 -16.08 20.45 -1.12
C GLU A 132 -16.65 19.05 -0.90
N HIS A 133 -15.90 18.04 -1.34
CA HIS A 133 -16.26 16.66 -1.06
C HIS A 133 -16.09 16.33 0.42
N ASN A 134 -17.13 15.76 1.02
CA ASN A 134 -17.03 15.08 2.30
C ASN A 134 -16.47 13.67 2.03
N LEU A 135 -15.20 13.46 2.39
CA LEU A 135 -14.45 12.27 1.97
C LEU A 135 -14.32 11.23 3.07
N PHE A 136 -14.32 11.62 4.34
CA PHE A 136 -14.28 10.70 5.49
C PHE A 136 -14.88 11.36 6.72
N ASP A 137 -15.26 10.57 7.71
CA ASP A 137 -15.85 11.06 8.96
C ASP A 137 -15.10 10.55 10.21
N ALA A 138 -15.62 10.87 11.40
CA ALA A 138 -15.03 10.42 12.66
C ALA A 138 -15.13 8.90 12.85
N GLY A 139 -16.13 8.25 12.24
CA GLY A 139 -16.27 6.79 12.24
C GLY A 139 -15.09 6.15 11.50
N ASP A 140 -14.77 6.65 10.31
CA ASP A 140 -13.60 6.17 9.54
C ASP A 140 -12.29 6.30 10.31
N VAL A 141 -12.09 7.42 11.01
CA VAL A 141 -10.89 7.67 11.82
C VAL A 141 -10.80 6.66 12.97
N MET A 142 -11.90 6.46 13.68
CA MET A 142 -11.95 5.47 14.74
C MET A 142 -11.69 4.10 14.17
N ASP A 143 -12.45 3.62 13.19
CA ASP A 143 -12.32 2.28 12.65
C ASP A 143 -10.89 1.98 12.17
N ILE A 144 -10.27 2.87 11.38
CA ILE A 144 -8.92 2.65 10.85
C ILE A 144 -7.87 2.66 11.97
N VAL A 145 -7.95 3.65 12.87
CA VAL A 145 -6.98 3.79 13.94
C VAL A 145 -7.16 2.67 14.95
N THR A 146 -8.36 2.45 15.50
CA THR A 146 -8.62 1.44 16.54
C THR A 146 -8.36 0.02 16.08
N ASN A 147 -8.62 -0.29 14.81
CA ASN A 147 -8.29 -1.60 14.26
C ASN A 147 -6.84 -1.68 13.79
N GLY A 148 -5.99 -0.68 14.01
CA GLY A 148 -4.57 -0.72 13.65
C GLY A 148 -4.32 -0.87 12.15
N ILE A 149 -5.26 -0.44 11.30
CA ILE A 149 -5.13 -0.60 9.84
C ILE A 149 -4.00 0.29 9.34
N SER A 150 -2.86 -0.33 9.07
CA SER A 150 -1.65 0.33 8.59
C SER A 150 -1.41 0.10 7.11
N TYR A 151 -2.22 -0.72 6.44
CA TYR A 151 -2.22 -0.93 5.00
C TYR A 151 -3.56 -1.55 4.57
N ALA A 152 -3.85 -1.53 3.29
CA ALA A 152 -4.95 -2.31 2.71
C ALA A 152 -4.54 -2.89 1.36
N TYR A 153 -4.83 -4.16 1.15
CA TYR A 153 -4.78 -4.84 -0.13
C TYR A 153 -6.19 -5.33 -0.47
N PHE A 154 -6.58 -5.17 -1.72
CA PHE A 154 -7.88 -5.57 -2.21
C PHE A 154 -7.74 -6.05 -3.65
N THR A 155 -8.46 -7.09 -4.03
CA THR A 155 -8.57 -7.54 -5.42
C THR A 155 -9.90 -8.23 -5.68
N LEU A 156 -10.42 -8.12 -6.91
CA LEU A 156 -11.41 -9.07 -7.41
C LEU A 156 -10.78 -9.96 -8.46
N ASP A 157 -10.71 -11.24 -8.12
CA ASP A 157 -10.13 -12.34 -8.90
C ASP A 157 -11.23 -13.31 -9.39
N PRO A 158 -10.94 -14.23 -10.32
CA PRO A 158 -11.85 -15.34 -10.61
C PRO A 158 -12.07 -16.20 -9.35
N PRO A 159 -13.32 -16.58 -9.01
CA PRO A 159 -13.60 -17.47 -7.88
C PRO A 159 -13.03 -18.89 -8.05
N ASN A 160 -12.95 -19.34 -9.31
CA ASN A 160 -12.32 -20.61 -9.66
C ASN A 160 -11.53 -20.40 -10.95
N VAL A 161 -10.24 -20.73 -10.93
CA VAL A 161 -9.34 -20.59 -12.09
C VAL A 161 -9.73 -21.50 -13.25
N GLU A 162 -10.41 -22.63 -12.98
CA GLU A 162 -10.93 -23.53 -14.01
C GLU A 162 -12.17 -22.95 -14.72
N TYR A 163 -12.88 -22.03 -14.06
CA TYR A 163 -14.10 -21.42 -14.57
C TYR A 163 -13.79 -20.09 -15.25
N HIS A 164 -13.29 -20.16 -16.48
CA HIS A 164 -12.82 -18.99 -17.21
C HIS A 164 -13.89 -17.90 -17.35
N SER A 165 -15.15 -18.25 -17.59
CA SER A 165 -16.26 -17.30 -17.76
C SER A 165 -17.19 -17.25 -16.54
N HIS A 166 -16.65 -17.24 -15.33
CA HIS A 166 -17.46 -17.15 -14.11
C HIS A 166 -18.25 -15.82 -14.05
N PRO A 167 -19.57 -15.81 -13.80
CA PRO A 167 -20.37 -14.57 -13.77
C PRO A 167 -20.13 -13.71 -12.52
N PHE A 168 -19.31 -14.18 -11.60
CA PHE A 168 -18.85 -13.45 -10.42
C PHE A 168 -17.33 -13.33 -10.40
N ASN A 169 -16.84 -12.27 -9.78
CA ASN A 169 -15.50 -12.19 -9.23
C ASN A 169 -15.54 -12.39 -7.70
N GLU A 170 -14.46 -12.93 -7.15
CA GLU A 170 -14.25 -13.15 -5.73
C GLU A 170 -13.43 -12.01 -5.14
N MET A 171 -13.97 -11.41 -4.10
CA MET A 171 -13.34 -10.37 -3.30
C MET A 171 -12.31 -10.97 -2.35
N LYS A 172 -11.05 -10.56 -2.51
CA LYS A 172 -9.96 -10.90 -1.59
C LYS A 172 -9.34 -9.62 -1.05
N TYR A 173 -9.07 -9.61 0.25
CA TYR A 173 -8.55 -8.42 0.91
C TYR A 173 -7.67 -8.78 2.10
N LEU A 174 -6.79 -7.84 2.45
CA LEU A 174 -5.96 -7.85 3.64
C LEU A 174 -5.81 -6.43 4.21
N PRO A 175 -5.64 -6.27 5.53
CA PRO A 175 -5.73 -7.34 6.54
C PRO A 175 -7.18 -7.85 6.70
N LYS A 176 -7.37 -9.07 7.22
CA LYS A 176 -8.72 -9.69 7.31
C LYS A 176 -9.70 -8.90 8.18
N ARG A 177 -9.20 -8.15 9.16
CA ARG A 177 -9.98 -7.20 9.97
C ARG A 177 -10.62 -6.06 9.18
N LEU A 178 -10.30 -5.84 7.90
CA LEU A 178 -11.05 -4.90 7.04
C LEU A 178 -12.54 -5.24 6.96
N VAL A 179 -12.93 -6.50 7.15
CA VAL A 179 -14.34 -6.91 7.21
C VAL A 179 -15.11 -6.21 8.34
N ASN A 180 -14.41 -5.82 9.41
CA ASN A 180 -14.99 -5.09 10.54
C ASN A 180 -15.09 -3.57 10.27
N ILE A 181 -14.62 -3.12 9.10
CA ILE A 181 -14.57 -1.71 8.71
C ILE A 181 -15.24 -1.58 7.34
N PRO A 182 -16.57 -1.77 7.28
CA PRO A 182 -17.29 -1.90 6.01
C PRO A 182 -17.07 -0.69 5.10
N ASN A 183 -17.02 0.52 5.65
CA ASN A 183 -16.82 1.72 4.84
C ASN A 183 -15.44 1.77 4.16
N TYR A 184 -14.39 1.21 4.76
CA TYR A 184 -13.08 1.13 4.12
C TYR A 184 -13.08 0.02 3.07
N LEU A 185 -13.52 -1.19 3.43
CA LEU A 185 -13.57 -2.32 2.52
C LEU A 185 -14.44 -2.05 1.27
N LEU A 186 -15.61 -1.45 1.46
CA LEU A 186 -16.51 -1.08 0.38
C LEU A 186 -15.95 0.06 -0.48
N THR A 187 -15.17 0.99 0.09
CA THR A 187 -14.43 1.98 -0.72
C THR A 187 -13.44 1.27 -1.66
N LEU A 188 -12.70 0.27 -1.17
CA LEU A 188 -11.77 -0.52 -1.99
C LEU A 188 -12.50 -1.29 -3.09
N LEU A 189 -13.64 -1.90 -2.77
CA LEU A 189 -14.51 -2.58 -3.72
C LEU A 189 -15.01 -1.64 -4.82
N HIS A 190 -15.67 -0.55 -4.46
CA HIS A 190 -16.32 0.32 -5.43
C HIS A 190 -15.33 1.04 -6.34
N THR A 191 -14.13 1.35 -5.86
CA THR A 191 -13.10 1.99 -6.68
C THR A 191 -12.44 1.03 -7.67
N ASP A 192 -12.18 -0.22 -7.27
CA ASP A 192 -11.77 -1.26 -8.23
C ASP A 192 -12.88 -1.57 -9.24
N TYR A 193 -14.12 -1.64 -8.79
CA TYR A 193 -15.27 -1.89 -9.66
C TYR A 193 -15.46 -0.76 -10.67
N LEU A 194 -15.34 0.49 -10.25
CA LEU A 194 -15.37 1.65 -11.15
C LEU A 194 -14.27 1.57 -12.21
N LEU A 195 -13.04 1.25 -11.81
CA LEU A 195 -11.92 1.06 -12.73
C LEU A 195 -12.20 -0.05 -13.76
N LYS A 196 -12.81 -1.15 -13.32
CA LYS A 196 -13.23 -2.27 -14.19
C LYS A 196 -14.35 -1.86 -15.15
N MET A 197 -15.40 -1.22 -14.66
CA MET A 197 -16.50 -0.78 -15.52
C MET A 197 -16.00 0.18 -16.60
N ILE A 198 -15.18 1.17 -16.23
CA ILE A 198 -14.63 2.14 -17.19
C ILE A 198 -13.66 1.47 -18.18
N SER A 199 -12.79 0.55 -17.73
CA SER A 199 -11.81 -0.11 -18.61
C SER A 199 -12.43 -1.14 -19.55
N THR A 200 -13.49 -1.83 -19.11
CA THR A 200 -14.24 -2.80 -19.94
C THR A 200 -15.30 -2.13 -20.79
N GLY A 201 -15.78 -0.95 -20.42
CA GLY A 201 -16.89 -0.29 -21.11
C GLY A 201 -18.26 -0.85 -20.73
N VAL A 202 -18.34 -1.68 -19.68
CA VAL A 202 -19.59 -2.28 -19.18
C VAL A 202 -19.88 -1.80 -17.76
N GLU A 203 -21.03 -1.16 -17.54
CA GLU A 203 -21.55 -0.82 -16.22
C GLU A 203 -22.45 -1.95 -15.72
N ILE A 204 -22.38 -2.25 -14.42
CA ILE A 204 -23.24 -3.25 -13.77
C ILE A 204 -24.16 -2.58 -12.76
N CYS A 205 -25.44 -2.95 -12.81
CA CYS A 205 -26.44 -2.58 -11.83
C CYS A 205 -26.13 -3.20 -10.46
N SER A 206 -26.32 -2.44 -9.37
CA SER A 206 -26.13 -2.97 -8.01
C SER A 206 -27.27 -3.86 -7.50
N GLN A 207 -28.41 -3.88 -8.19
CA GLN A 207 -29.59 -4.67 -7.86
C GLN A 207 -29.77 -5.85 -8.81
N THR A 208 -30.37 -6.93 -8.34
CA THR A 208 -30.75 -8.10 -9.11
C THR A 208 -31.71 -7.71 -10.25
N PRO A 209 -31.53 -8.23 -11.49
CA PRO A 209 -30.63 -9.32 -11.91
C PRO A 209 -29.21 -8.88 -12.30
N PHE A 210 -28.71 -7.79 -11.73
CA PHE A 210 -27.39 -7.20 -11.96
C PHE A 210 -27.16 -6.89 -13.44
N GLU A 211 -28.17 -6.28 -14.06
CA GLU A 211 -28.17 -5.93 -15.49
C GLU A 211 -26.88 -5.21 -15.90
N MET A 212 -26.47 -5.44 -17.14
CA MET A 212 -25.29 -4.83 -17.73
C MET A 212 -25.69 -3.84 -18.81
N ARG A 213 -25.01 -2.70 -18.86
CA ARG A 213 -25.18 -1.73 -19.95
C ARG A 213 -23.85 -1.11 -20.39
N PRO A 214 -23.74 -0.57 -21.60
CA PRO A 214 -22.57 0.19 -22.01
C PRO A 214 -22.32 1.39 -21.09
N THR A 215 -21.10 1.60 -20.62
CA THR A 215 -20.77 2.77 -19.78
C THR A 215 -20.97 4.10 -20.51
N SER A 216 -21.03 4.09 -21.84
CA SER A 216 -21.36 5.26 -22.65
C SER A 216 -22.79 5.78 -22.45
N GLU A 217 -23.71 4.98 -21.92
CA GLU A 217 -25.09 5.37 -21.69
C GLU A 217 -25.27 6.25 -20.45
N ASN A 218 -24.43 6.09 -19.43
CA ASN A 218 -24.55 6.86 -18.20
C ASN A 218 -23.18 7.10 -17.55
N LEU A 219 -22.51 6.05 -17.02
CA LEU A 219 -21.30 6.19 -16.21
C LEU A 219 -20.25 7.16 -16.79
N MET A 220 -19.96 7.06 -18.09
CA MET A 220 -18.99 7.94 -18.77
C MET A 220 -19.54 9.34 -19.05
N GLN A 221 -20.85 9.52 -19.23
CA GLN A 221 -21.44 10.84 -19.52
C GLN A 221 -21.24 11.84 -18.37
N ARG A 222 -20.96 11.34 -17.17
CA ARG A 222 -20.64 12.13 -15.98
C ARG A 222 -19.31 12.86 -16.12
N LEU A 223 -18.36 12.29 -16.84
CA LEU A 223 -17.01 12.84 -16.94
C LEU A 223 -16.98 14.03 -17.93
N PRO A 224 -16.04 14.96 -17.75
CA PRO A 224 -15.78 16.00 -18.74
C PRO A 224 -15.50 15.40 -20.13
N VAL A 225 -16.01 16.06 -21.17
CA VAL A 225 -15.93 15.60 -22.56
C VAL A 225 -14.50 15.22 -22.97
N HIS A 226 -13.49 16.00 -22.58
CA HIS A 226 -12.10 15.69 -22.93
C HIS A 226 -11.58 14.40 -22.28
N ILE A 227 -12.01 14.08 -21.05
CA ILE A 227 -11.64 12.82 -20.39
C ILE A 227 -12.37 11.65 -21.05
N CYS A 228 -13.66 11.83 -21.35
CA CYS A 228 -14.47 10.84 -22.06
C CYS A 228 -13.84 10.46 -23.40
N GLU A 229 -13.45 11.45 -24.20
CA GLU A 229 -12.84 11.23 -25.51
C GLU A 229 -11.51 10.47 -25.40
N GLU A 230 -10.62 10.86 -24.48
CA GLU A 230 -9.35 10.16 -24.27
C GLU A 230 -9.60 8.69 -23.86
N LEU A 231 -10.45 8.43 -22.86
CA LEU A 231 -10.74 7.08 -22.37
C LEU A 231 -11.51 6.22 -23.39
N GLN A 232 -12.57 6.76 -24.02
CA GLN A 232 -13.37 6.02 -25.01
C GLN A 232 -12.58 5.69 -26.26
N SER A 233 -11.67 6.56 -26.70
CA SER A 233 -10.84 6.28 -27.88
C SER A 233 -10.02 5.00 -27.68
N ILE A 234 -9.57 4.74 -26.45
CA ILE A 234 -8.77 3.57 -26.09
C ILE A 234 -9.65 2.33 -26.05
N VAL A 235 -10.83 2.41 -25.42
CA VAL A 235 -11.80 1.30 -25.39
C VAL A 235 -12.26 0.92 -26.81
N LYS A 236 -12.52 1.91 -27.67
CA LYS A 236 -12.92 1.69 -29.08
C LYS A 236 -11.78 1.18 -29.96
N LYS A 237 -10.53 1.61 -29.75
CA LYS A 237 -9.36 1.06 -30.47
C LYS A 237 -9.20 -0.46 -30.22
N LYS A 238 -9.61 -0.95 -29.05
CA LYS A 238 -9.51 -2.37 -28.69
C LYS A 238 -10.50 -3.27 -29.44
N SER A 239 -11.69 -2.78 -29.78
CA SER A 239 -12.71 -3.59 -30.46
C SER A 239 -12.32 -4.01 -31.88
N GLY A 240 -11.26 -3.43 -32.45
CA GLY A 240 -10.83 -3.70 -33.82
C GLY A 240 -9.75 -4.78 -34.00
N LEU A 241 -8.93 -5.11 -32.99
CA LEU A 241 -7.63 -5.79 -33.25
C LEU A 241 -6.97 -6.64 -32.13
N LEU A 242 -7.63 -7.00 -31.01
CA LEU A 242 -7.01 -7.79 -29.91
C LEU A 242 -7.96 -8.92 -29.43
N THR A 243 -7.79 -10.19 -29.80
CA THR A 243 -6.99 -11.28 -29.16
C THR A 243 -7.16 -11.41 -27.63
N ASN A 244 -7.60 -12.60 -27.17
CA ASN A 244 -7.85 -13.12 -25.81
C ASN A 244 -6.82 -12.76 -24.71
N SER A 245 -6.50 -11.48 -24.53
CA SER A 245 -5.52 -11.00 -23.57
C SER A 245 -6.22 -10.60 -22.27
N ILE A 246 -5.73 -11.17 -21.17
CA ILE A 246 -6.24 -10.93 -19.82
C ILE A 246 -5.31 -9.91 -19.17
N HIS A 247 -5.88 -8.91 -18.52
CA HIS A 247 -5.10 -7.87 -17.84
C HIS A 247 -5.60 -7.63 -16.43
N ARG A 248 -4.67 -7.24 -15.55
CA ARG A 248 -4.94 -6.73 -14.21
C ARG A 248 -4.73 -5.23 -14.20
N PHE A 249 -5.70 -4.46 -13.72
CA PHE A 249 -5.52 -3.04 -13.38
C PHE A 249 -5.66 -2.83 -11.88
N TRP A 250 -4.83 -2.00 -11.27
CA TRP A 250 -5.01 -1.68 -9.84
C TRP A 250 -4.64 -0.24 -9.52
N ILE A 251 -5.27 0.29 -8.47
CA ILE A 251 -5.00 1.62 -7.94
C ILE A 251 -3.95 1.51 -6.83
N GLN A 252 -2.94 2.38 -6.87
CA GLN A 252 -1.95 2.49 -5.79
C GLN A 252 -1.35 3.90 -5.71
N PRO A 253 -0.74 4.31 -4.59
CA PRO A 253 0.10 5.50 -4.57
C PRO A 253 1.33 5.32 -5.48
N GLU A 254 1.68 6.37 -6.24
CA GLU A 254 2.83 6.36 -7.15
C GLU A 254 4.17 6.40 -6.39
N SER A 255 4.19 7.03 -5.21
CA SER A 255 5.41 7.29 -4.44
C SER A 255 5.18 7.17 -2.94
N GLU A 256 6.29 7.23 -2.19
CA GLU A 256 6.30 7.27 -0.73
C GLU A 256 5.48 8.46 -0.22
N ILE A 257 4.76 8.26 0.89
CA ILE A 257 3.95 9.32 1.48
C ILE A 257 4.85 10.15 2.38
N GLU A 258 5.16 11.34 1.91
CA GLU A 258 6.02 12.24 2.64
C GLU A 258 5.29 12.90 3.81
N TYR A 259 5.95 12.97 4.96
CA TYR A 259 5.47 13.72 6.11
C TYR A 259 6.57 14.58 6.72
N GLU A 260 6.18 15.72 7.26
CA GLU A 260 7.03 16.62 8.03
C GLU A 260 6.79 16.38 9.52
N GLN A 261 7.89 16.25 10.28
CA GLN A 261 7.84 16.22 11.73
C GLN A 261 8.41 17.53 12.28
N ALA A 262 7.61 18.25 13.06
CA ALA A 262 7.98 19.51 13.68
C ALA A 262 7.56 19.56 15.16
N TYR A 263 8.20 20.42 15.95
CA TYR A 263 7.73 20.75 17.29
C TYR A 263 6.70 21.88 17.21
N TYR A 264 5.65 21.80 18.03
CA TYR A 264 4.61 22.83 18.07
C TYR A 264 5.21 24.20 18.36
N ARG A 265 4.81 25.21 17.59
CA ARG A 265 5.14 26.61 17.86
C ARG A 265 3.88 27.35 18.25
N ASN A 266 3.88 27.96 19.43
CA ASN A 266 2.75 28.77 19.86
C ASN A 266 2.69 30.11 19.09
N PHE A 267 1.63 30.89 19.33
CA PHE A 267 1.43 32.20 18.72
C PHE A 267 2.60 33.18 18.92
N PHE A 268 3.36 33.04 20.00
CA PHE A 268 4.55 33.85 20.29
C PHE A 268 5.84 33.32 19.65
N GLY A 269 5.75 32.31 18.79
CA GLY A 269 6.91 31.65 18.16
C GLY A 269 7.75 30.81 19.12
N ARG A 270 7.31 30.59 20.37
CA ARG A 270 8.02 29.71 21.30
C ARG A 270 7.72 28.27 20.94
N THR A 271 8.79 27.49 20.77
CA THR A 271 8.70 26.06 20.48
C THR A 271 8.39 25.30 21.76
N ASN A 272 7.36 24.46 21.72
CA ASN A 272 7.05 23.50 22.76
C ASN A 272 7.57 22.12 22.34
N GLU A 273 8.74 21.75 22.89
CA GLU A 273 9.40 20.47 22.57
C GLU A 273 8.61 19.23 23.05
N ASN A 274 7.64 19.43 23.95
CA ASN A 274 6.81 18.34 24.46
C ASN A 274 5.67 17.99 23.49
N ILE A 275 5.40 18.82 22.49
CA ILE A 275 4.34 18.58 21.51
C ILE A 275 4.97 18.41 20.13
N THR A 276 4.81 17.23 19.56
CA THR A 276 5.28 16.90 18.21
C THR A 276 4.12 16.89 17.25
N GLN A 277 4.27 17.56 16.11
CA GLN A 277 3.29 17.58 15.03
C GLN A 277 3.84 16.80 13.84
N PHE A 278 2.96 16.01 13.23
CA PHE A 278 3.23 15.24 12.02
C PHE A 278 2.28 15.75 10.94
N TYR A 279 2.81 16.41 9.91
CA TYR A 279 2.04 16.94 8.79
C TYR A 279 2.24 16.04 7.58
N LEU A 280 1.16 15.48 7.05
CA LEU A 280 1.19 14.68 5.83
C LEU A 280 1.21 15.57 4.59
N SER A 281 1.89 15.15 3.55
CA SER A 281 1.82 15.86 2.27
C SER A 281 0.43 15.72 1.65
N ASP A 282 -0.06 16.84 1.13
CA ASP A 282 -1.23 16.94 0.24
C ASP A 282 -0.98 16.34 -1.16
N LYS A 283 0.29 16.24 -1.57
CA LYS A 283 0.76 15.80 -2.90
C LYS A 283 0.90 14.28 -3.03
N ILE A 284 -0.05 13.52 -2.48
CA ILE A 284 -0.12 12.09 -2.78
C ILE A 284 -0.73 11.93 -4.17
N LYS A 285 0.06 11.38 -5.09
CA LYS A 285 -0.39 11.04 -6.44
C LYS A 285 -0.79 9.58 -6.48
N MET A 286 -2.07 9.33 -6.73
CA MET A 286 -2.60 8.01 -7.00
C MET A 286 -2.36 7.68 -8.48
N CYS A 287 -2.15 6.42 -8.79
CA CYS A 287 -1.95 5.95 -10.15
C CYS A 287 -2.65 4.62 -10.38
N VAL A 288 -3.03 4.40 -11.64
CA VAL A 288 -3.47 3.10 -12.13
C VAL A 288 -2.27 2.39 -12.74
N LYS A 289 -2.06 1.16 -12.29
CA LYS A 289 -1.08 0.23 -12.83
C LYS A 289 -1.77 -0.82 -13.68
N LYS A 290 -1.01 -1.43 -14.59
CA LYS A 290 -1.46 -2.52 -15.44
C LYS A 290 -0.48 -3.66 -15.40
N HIS A 291 -0.98 -4.87 -15.57
CA HIS A 291 -0.15 -6.04 -15.82
C HIS A 291 -0.88 -7.02 -16.72
N ARG A 292 -0.20 -7.55 -17.73
CA ARG A 292 -0.75 -8.64 -18.55
C ARG A 292 -0.72 -9.94 -17.76
N MET A 293 -1.78 -10.73 -17.89
CA MET A 293 -1.89 -12.05 -17.28
C MET A 293 -1.96 -13.13 -18.37
N LYS A 294 -1.49 -14.35 -18.03
CA LYS A 294 -1.57 -15.53 -18.88
C LYS A 294 -1.84 -16.78 -18.05
N TYR A 295 -2.44 -17.79 -18.67
CA TYR A 295 -2.53 -19.10 -18.04
C TYR A 295 -1.17 -19.79 -18.08
N ASP A 296 -0.76 -20.37 -16.96
CA ASP A 296 0.40 -21.25 -16.89
C ASP A 296 0.07 -22.65 -17.43
N GLU A 297 1.06 -23.54 -17.43
CA GLU A 297 0.90 -24.94 -17.90
C GLU A 297 -0.10 -25.75 -17.07
N LYS A 298 -0.49 -25.27 -15.89
CA LYS A 298 -1.45 -25.90 -14.99
C LYS A 298 -2.85 -25.27 -15.06
N GLY A 299 -3.05 -24.27 -15.94
CA GLY A 299 -4.31 -23.54 -16.05
C GLY A 299 -4.50 -22.47 -14.97
N ASN A 300 -3.47 -22.12 -14.19
CA ASN A 300 -3.57 -21.01 -13.25
C ASN A 300 -3.34 -19.68 -13.98
N LEU A 301 -4.14 -18.69 -13.66
CA LEU A 301 -3.93 -17.33 -14.18
C LEU A 301 -2.79 -16.65 -13.40
N ILE A 302 -1.68 -16.39 -14.08
CA ILE A 302 -0.47 -15.78 -13.49
C ILE A 302 -0.10 -14.49 -14.21
N ASP A 303 0.62 -13.63 -13.49
CA ASP A 303 1.24 -12.43 -14.03
C ASP A 303 2.31 -12.78 -15.09
N ASP A 304 2.23 -12.13 -16.25
CA ASP A 304 3.16 -12.34 -17.34
C ASP A 304 4.48 -11.59 -17.07
N LYS A 305 5.50 -12.34 -16.65
CA LYS A 305 6.84 -11.80 -16.36
C LYS A 305 7.48 -11.02 -17.49
N ASP A 306 7.06 -11.26 -18.73
CA ASP A 306 7.58 -10.60 -19.92
C ASP A 306 6.80 -9.31 -20.24
N ASP A 307 5.78 -8.96 -19.44
CA ASP A 307 5.00 -7.74 -19.61
C ASP A 307 5.83 -6.50 -19.28
N ASN A 308 5.74 -5.51 -20.17
CA ASN A 308 6.38 -4.22 -19.98
C ASN A 308 5.31 -3.20 -19.57
N GLU A 309 5.38 -2.72 -18.32
CA GLU A 309 4.47 -1.67 -17.81
C GLU A 309 4.46 -0.40 -18.68
N ASN A 310 5.55 -0.13 -19.41
CA ASN A 310 5.71 1.07 -20.24
C ASN A 310 5.53 0.78 -21.74
N ASP A 311 4.83 -0.29 -22.11
CA ASP A 311 4.52 -0.53 -23.51
C ASP A 311 3.53 0.51 -24.09
N GLU A 312 3.28 0.38 -25.40
CA GLU A 312 2.35 1.22 -26.17
C GLU A 312 1.01 0.51 -26.35
N SER A 313 0.68 -0.48 -25.50
CA SER A 313 -0.63 -1.15 -25.55
C SER A 313 -1.75 -0.18 -25.21
N ALA A 314 -2.96 -0.48 -25.67
CA ALA A 314 -4.16 0.26 -25.30
C ALA A 314 -4.40 0.20 -23.78
N GLU A 315 -4.02 -0.89 -23.13
CA GLU A 315 -4.06 -1.06 -21.68
C GLU A 315 -3.09 -0.11 -20.95
N ALA A 316 -1.85 0.01 -21.42
CA ALA A 316 -0.91 0.99 -20.88
C ALA A 316 -1.36 2.43 -21.16
N GLU A 317 -1.91 2.72 -22.34
CA GLU A 317 -2.50 4.02 -22.66
C GLU A 317 -3.64 4.35 -21.70
N PHE A 318 -4.55 3.40 -21.46
CA PHE A 318 -5.65 3.54 -20.50
C PHE A 318 -5.14 3.88 -19.09
N ALA A 319 -4.20 3.09 -18.58
CA ALA A 319 -3.63 3.30 -17.24
C ALA A 319 -2.94 4.67 -17.12
N ARG A 320 -2.22 5.12 -18.17
CA ARG A 320 -1.59 6.46 -18.22
C ARG A 320 -2.62 7.58 -18.22
N VAL A 321 -3.66 7.48 -19.06
CA VAL A 321 -4.72 8.50 -19.15
C VAL A 321 -5.52 8.56 -17.85
N PHE A 322 -5.92 7.42 -17.29
CA PHE A 322 -6.63 7.38 -16.01
C PHE A 322 -5.76 7.98 -14.89
N THR A 323 -4.46 7.65 -14.84
CA THR A 323 -3.52 8.23 -13.87
C THR A 323 -3.37 9.75 -14.04
N LYS A 324 -3.29 10.23 -15.28
CA LYS A 324 -3.18 11.66 -15.60
C LYS A 324 -4.40 12.45 -15.10
N TYR A 325 -5.58 11.86 -15.20
CA TYR A 325 -6.85 12.48 -14.84
C TYR A 325 -7.44 12.00 -13.51
N TYR A 326 -6.68 11.27 -12.68
CA TYR A 326 -7.22 10.59 -11.50
C TYR A 326 -8.01 11.53 -10.58
N ASP A 327 -7.43 12.68 -10.22
CA ASP A 327 -8.08 13.65 -9.34
C ASP A 327 -9.31 14.30 -10.01
N GLU A 328 -9.26 14.56 -11.32
CA GLU A 328 -10.38 15.15 -12.08
C GLU A 328 -11.53 14.16 -12.25
N ILE A 329 -11.25 12.86 -12.45
CA ILE A 329 -12.23 11.78 -12.43
C ILE A 329 -12.83 11.66 -11.01
N GLY A 330 -11.99 11.78 -9.98
CA GLY A 330 -12.39 11.74 -8.58
C GLY A 330 -13.38 12.85 -8.17
N GLU A 331 -13.39 13.98 -8.87
CA GLU A 331 -14.40 15.03 -8.66
C GLU A 331 -15.82 14.59 -9.06
N TYR A 332 -15.96 13.55 -9.87
CA TYR A 332 -17.25 12.97 -10.29
C TYR A 332 -17.52 11.63 -9.58
N PHE A 333 -16.45 10.96 -9.15
CA PHE A 333 -16.42 9.70 -8.41
C PHE A 333 -15.61 9.87 -7.11
N PRO A 334 -16.16 10.55 -6.09
CA PRO A 334 -15.44 10.91 -4.87
C PRO A 334 -14.91 9.72 -4.07
N GLU A 335 -15.38 8.50 -4.32
CA GLU A 335 -14.78 7.27 -3.78
C GLU A 335 -13.29 7.13 -4.15
N LEU A 336 -12.86 7.64 -5.32
CA LEU A 336 -11.45 7.66 -5.74
C LEU A 336 -10.61 8.65 -4.92
N LEU A 337 -11.17 9.82 -4.59
CA LEU A 337 -10.51 10.81 -3.74
C LEU A 337 -10.45 10.33 -2.29
N ARG A 338 -11.51 9.65 -1.84
CA ARG A 338 -11.58 9.04 -0.51
C ARG A 338 -10.44 8.04 -0.27
N LEU A 339 -10.04 7.22 -1.25
CA LEU A 339 -8.89 6.30 -1.12
C LEU A 339 -7.62 7.01 -0.63
N LYS A 340 -7.34 8.22 -1.15
CA LYS A 340 -6.17 9.01 -0.77
C LYS A 340 -6.22 9.42 0.70
N GLU A 341 -7.39 9.77 1.21
CA GLU A 341 -7.57 10.18 2.61
C GLU A 341 -7.57 8.97 3.56
N LEU A 342 -8.17 7.83 3.19
CA LEU A 342 -8.07 6.59 3.98
C LEU A 342 -6.64 6.04 4.06
N LEU A 343 -5.87 6.18 2.96
CA LEU A 343 -4.44 5.87 2.95
C LEU A 343 -3.66 6.78 3.92
N LYS A 344 -3.99 8.06 4.00
CA LYS A 344 -3.38 8.98 4.98
C LYS A 344 -3.73 8.58 6.43
N LEU A 345 -4.97 8.19 6.71
CA LEU A 345 -5.32 7.65 8.03
C LEU A 345 -4.50 6.41 8.37
N SER A 346 -4.27 5.53 7.39
CA SER A 346 -3.42 4.35 7.54
C SER A 346 -1.96 4.72 7.84
N VAL A 347 -1.43 5.81 7.23
CA VAL A 347 -0.12 6.38 7.58
C VAL A 347 -0.09 6.88 9.02
N LEU A 348 -1.12 7.59 9.48
CA LEU A 348 -1.18 8.09 10.85
C LEU A 348 -1.22 6.93 11.86
N SER A 349 -2.03 5.90 11.57
CA SER A 349 -2.07 4.66 12.35
C SER A 349 -0.67 4.04 12.48
N ARG A 350 0.06 3.93 11.36
CA ARG A 350 1.45 3.43 11.33
C ARG A 350 2.43 4.32 12.11
N ILE A 351 2.29 5.65 12.06
CA ILE A 351 3.13 6.57 12.84
C ILE A 351 2.87 6.37 14.34
N ILE A 352 1.60 6.28 14.75
CA ILE A 352 1.20 6.06 16.15
C ILE A 352 1.74 4.73 16.65
N GLN A 353 1.57 3.65 15.88
CA GLN A 353 2.09 2.32 16.20
C GLN A 353 3.62 2.33 16.34
N SER A 354 4.33 2.90 15.37
CA SER A 354 5.80 2.97 15.44
C SER A 354 6.30 3.76 16.66
N ARG A 355 5.56 4.79 17.08
CA ARG A 355 5.87 5.55 18.30
C ARG A 355 5.65 4.70 19.56
N TYR A 356 4.57 3.94 19.60
CA TYR A 356 4.29 3.03 20.70
C TYR A 356 5.35 1.93 20.85
N GLU A 357 5.67 1.23 19.76
CA GLU A 357 6.70 0.19 19.73
C GLU A 357 8.05 0.75 20.18
N SER A 358 8.44 1.92 19.66
CA SER A 358 9.69 2.58 20.06
C SER A 358 9.75 2.89 21.56
N GLN A 359 8.61 3.27 22.16
CA GLN A 359 8.53 3.51 23.61
C GLN A 359 8.56 2.20 24.41
N CYS A 360 7.93 1.13 23.91
CA CYS A 360 7.98 -0.19 24.52
C CYS A 360 9.40 -0.76 24.54
N ASP A 361 10.10 -0.67 23.41
CA ASP A 361 11.50 -1.09 23.26
C ASP A 361 12.41 -0.30 24.20
N LEU A 362 12.25 1.03 24.25
CA LEU A 362 13.03 1.89 25.13
C LEU A 362 12.80 1.53 26.61
N ALA A 363 11.55 1.30 27.01
CA ALA A 363 11.22 0.87 28.36
C ALA A 363 11.87 -0.48 28.70
N ALA A 364 11.79 -1.48 27.81
CA ALA A 364 12.40 -2.79 27.99
C ALA A 364 13.94 -2.71 28.06
N GLN A 365 14.58 -1.88 27.23
CA GLN A 365 16.03 -1.65 27.29
C GLN A 365 16.49 -1.03 28.62
N ILE A 366 15.62 -0.24 29.24
CA ILE A 366 15.89 0.47 30.49
C ILE A 366 15.63 -0.43 31.69
N GLU A 367 14.62 -1.30 31.63
CA GLU A 367 14.41 -2.38 32.62
C GLU A 367 15.63 -3.32 32.70
N ASN A 368 16.26 -3.59 31.55
CA ASN A 368 17.47 -4.43 31.46
C ASN A 368 18.79 -3.73 31.88
N ASP A 369 18.72 -2.52 32.44
CA ASP A 369 19.77 -1.70 33.10
C ASP A 369 21.02 -1.31 32.29
N THR A 370 21.43 -2.06 31.27
CA THR A 370 22.73 -1.83 30.60
C THR A 370 22.76 -0.56 29.75
N THR A 371 21.64 -0.17 29.13
CA THR A 371 21.62 0.92 28.14
C THR A 371 21.61 2.30 28.80
N PHE A 372 20.85 2.46 29.88
CA PHE A 372 20.73 3.75 30.56
C PHE A 372 22.00 4.11 31.33
N GLU A 373 22.61 3.15 32.02
CA GLU A 373 23.90 3.35 32.69
C GLU A 373 25.02 3.67 31.68
N THR A 374 25.00 3.04 30.51
CA THR A 374 25.93 3.38 29.41
C THR A 374 25.73 4.81 28.94
N TYR A 375 24.47 5.24 28.72
CA TYR A 375 24.16 6.62 28.34
C TYR A 375 24.59 7.63 29.40
N LEU A 376 24.29 7.38 30.69
CA LEU A 376 24.73 8.26 31.78
C LEU A 376 26.25 8.36 31.85
N THR A 377 26.96 7.25 31.62
CA THR A 377 28.42 7.21 31.56
C THR A 377 28.93 8.05 30.39
N GLU A 378 28.33 7.96 29.21
CA GLU A 378 28.68 8.80 28.05
C GLU A 378 28.44 10.29 28.31
N VAL A 379 27.30 10.64 28.91
CA VAL A 379 26.98 12.02 29.28
C VAL A 379 28.00 12.54 30.29
N LYS A 380 28.31 11.77 31.34
CA LYS A 380 29.35 12.10 32.33
C LYS A 380 30.71 12.32 31.68
N ASN A 381 31.10 11.46 30.73
CA ASN A 381 32.35 11.58 30.00
C ASN A 381 32.39 12.82 29.08
N LYS A 382 31.29 13.15 28.41
CA LYS A 382 31.16 14.36 27.55
C LYS A 382 31.20 15.65 28.35
N ILE A 383 30.70 15.62 29.58
CA ILE A 383 30.70 16.74 30.52
C ILE A 383 32.13 16.99 31.03
N GLY A 384 32.99 15.96 31.14
CA GLY A 384 34.35 16.08 31.64
C GLY A 384 34.42 16.42 33.13
N ASN A 385 35.63 16.58 33.68
CA ASN A 385 35.85 17.03 35.06
C ASN A 385 35.32 18.47 35.22
N TYR A 386 34.02 18.58 35.51
CA TYR A 386 33.37 19.86 35.70
C TYR A 386 34.02 20.62 36.86
N PRO A 387 34.44 21.88 36.67
CA PRO A 387 34.97 22.68 37.76
C PRO A 387 33.82 22.98 38.72
N THR A 388 33.88 22.41 39.91
CA THR A 388 32.85 22.42 40.97
C THR A 388 32.59 23.81 41.60
N GLY A 389 32.69 24.91 40.86
CA GLY A 389 32.78 26.27 41.43
C GLY A 389 31.99 27.40 40.76
N SER A 390 31.22 27.17 39.68
CA SER A 390 30.47 28.27 39.02
C SER A 390 28.98 27.94 38.82
N VAL A 391 28.14 28.56 39.65
CA VAL A 391 26.67 28.36 39.71
C VAL A 391 25.96 28.68 38.37
N GLU A 392 26.45 29.66 37.60
CA GLU A 392 25.85 30.03 36.30
C GLU A 392 26.23 29.05 35.17
N ALA A 393 27.44 28.50 35.21
CA ALA A 393 27.85 27.44 34.28
C ALA A 393 27.07 26.14 34.54
N ASP A 394 26.63 25.93 35.79
CA ASP A 394 25.84 24.78 36.20
C ASP A 394 24.42 24.83 35.64
N GLU A 395 23.73 25.97 35.64
CA GLU A 395 22.33 26.02 35.19
C GLU A 395 22.17 25.80 33.68
N LYS A 396 23.02 26.43 32.85
CA LYS A 396 22.97 26.24 31.39
C LYS A 396 23.22 24.78 31.01
N THR A 397 24.16 24.14 31.69
CA THR A 397 24.51 22.74 31.45
C THR A 397 23.47 21.79 32.01
N LEU A 398 22.95 22.03 33.22
CA LEU A 398 21.80 21.29 33.76
C LEU A 398 20.61 21.37 32.80
N ASN A 399 20.34 22.54 32.23
CA ASN A 399 19.29 22.70 31.23
C ASN A 399 19.59 21.91 29.94
N ALA A 400 20.84 21.90 29.46
CA ALA A 400 21.24 21.15 28.27
C ALA A 400 21.16 19.63 28.47
N ILE A 401 21.68 19.13 29.59
CA ILE A 401 21.63 17.70 29.96
C ILE A 401 20.18 17.29 30.20
N SER A 402 19.42 18.10 30.95
CA SER A 402 18.00 17.85 31.17
C SER A 402 17.25 17.79 29.86
N ASN A 403 17.47 18.72 28.92
CA ASN A 403 16.85 18.65 27.61
C ASN A 403 17.24 17.38 26.86
N ASN A 404 18.50 16.95 26.95
CA ASN A 404 18.98 15.73 26.30
C ASN A 404 18.31 14.47 26.89
N ILE A 405 18.24 14.36 28.22
CA ILE A 405 17.57 13.25 28.90
C ILE A 405 16.07 13.27 28.62
N CYS A 406 15.40 14.41 28.79
CA CYS A 406 13.97 14.55 28.50
C CYS A 406 13.64 14.17 27.04
N LYS A 407 14.49 14.58 26.09
CA LYS A 407 14.32 14.25 24.67
C LYS A 407 14.48 12.76 24.36
N ASN A 408 15.40 12.08 25.03
CA ASN A 408 15.66 10.65 24.76
C ASN A 408 14.79 9.71 25.61
N PHE A 409 14.30 10.16 26.78
CA PHE A 409 13.65 9.32 27.78
C PHE A 409 12.27 9.83 28.23
N PHE A 410 11.66 10.76 27.50
CA PHE A 410 10.26 11.18 27.67
C PHE A 410 9.87 11.56 29.12
N CYS A 411 10.76 12.22 29.87
CA CYS A 411 10.52 12.65 31.24
C CYS A 411 10.30 14.16 31.37
N LYS A 412 9.52 14.61 32.36
CA LYS A 412 9.27 16.05 32.59
C LYS A 412 10.50 16.77 33.14
N LYS A 413 10.94 17.82 32.44
CA LYS A 413 12.11 18.64 32.79
C LYS A 413 12.07 19.22 34.21
N SER A 414 10.91 19.70 34.66
CA SER A 414 10.75 20.31 35.99
C SER A 414 11.13 19.36 37.12
N ASN A 415 10.86 18.07 36.94
CA ASN A 415 11.02 17.06 37.97
C ASN A 415 12.39 16.38 37.91
N LEU A 416 13.10 16.51 36.78
CA LEU A 416 14.40 15.89 36.55
C LEU A 416 15.56 16.67 37.21
N LYS A 417 15.44 18.00 37.32
CA LYS A 417 16.53 18.88 37.78
C LYS A 417 17.13 18.51 39.15
N PRO A 418 16.35 18.18 40.20
CA PRO A 418 16.92 17.80 41.50
C PRO A 418 17.80 16.55 41.42
N TYR A 419 17.34 15.51 40.71
CA TYR A 419 18.08 14.26 40.54
C TYR A 419 19.35 14.44 39.70
N LEU A 420 19.29 15.30 38.68
CA LEU A 420 20.46 15.68 37.88
C LEU A 420 21.50 16.42 38.71
N PHE A 421 21.06 17.33 39.57
CA PHE A 421 21.94 18.07 40.46
C PHE A 421 22.64 17.14 41.45
N ASP A 422 21.90 16.24 42.09
CA ASP A 422 22.46 15.25 43.03
C ASP A 422 23.42 14.28 42.34
N TRP A 423 23.10 13.87 41.11
CA TRP A 423 24.00 13.03 40.31
C TRP A 423 25.31 13.75 39.97
N LEU A 424 25.24 14.98 39.47
CA LEU A 424 26.43 15.74 39.08
C LEU A 424 27.29 16.13 40.28
N ARG A 425 26.66 16.54 41.40
CA ARG A 425 27.36 17.05 42.58
C ARG A 425 27.85 15.93 43.51
N HIS A 426 27.07 14.87 43.67
CA HIS A 426 27.31 13.83 44.67
C HIS A 426 27.55 12.44 44.06
N GLY A 427 27.49 12.29 42.73
CA GLY A 427 27.67 10.99 42.07
C GLY A 427 26.48 10.02 42.24
N GLN A 428 25.35 10.50 42.79
CA GLN A 428 24.18 9.68 43.11
C GLN A 428 23.33 9.38 41.87
N HIS A 429 23.78 8.46 41.01
CA HIS A 429 23.08 8.08 39.78
C HIS A 429 21.82 7.23 40.03
N LYS A 430 21.79 6.38 41.08
CA LYS A 430 20.65 5.48 41.35
C LYS A 430 19.30 6.19 41.45
N ALA A 431 19.25 7.36 42.09
CA ALA A 431 18.02 8.14 42.21
C ALA A 431 17.55 8.70 40.86
N LEU A 432 18.49 9.20 40.04
CA LEU A 432 18.23 9.66 38.67
C LEU A 432 17.72 8.52 37.78
N VAL A 433 18.36 7.34 37.85
CA VAL A 433 17.96 6.13 37.12
C VAL A 433 16.55 5.71 37.51
N THR A 434 16.26 5.65 38.81
CA THR A 434 14.94 5.28 39.32
C THR A 434 13.87 6.27 38.85
N PHE A 435 14.17 7.58 38.91
CA PHE A 435 13.25 8.61 38.45
C PHE A 435 12.96 8.51 36.93
N VAL A 436 13.99 8.31 36.11
CA VAL A 436 13.83 8.18 34.66
C VAL A 436 13.06 6.89 34.33
N LYS A 437 13.39 5.76 34.98
CA LYS A 437 12.65 4.49 34.88
C LYS A 437 11.16 4.69 35.18
N GLN A 438 10.83 5.30 36.31
CA GLN A 438 9.44 5.55 36.70
C GLN A 438 8.72 6.49 35.73
N SER A 439 9.40 7.54 35.25
CA SER A 439 8.83 8.47 34.26
C SER A 439 8.49 7.77 32.95
N LEU A 440 9.36 6.87 32.48
CA LEU A 440 9.14 6.06 31.29
C LEU A 440 8.03 5.04 31.48
N ILE A 441 7.99 4.35 32.62
CA ILE A 441 6.91 3.42 32.94
C ILE A 441 5.57 4.15 32.95
N GLN A 442 5.51 5.36 33.52
CA GLN A 442 4.31 6.19 33.51
C GLN A 442 3.95 6.68 32.10
N CYS A 443 4.92 7.10 31.29
CA CYS A 443 4.69 7.51 29.91
C CYS A 443 4.18 6.34 29.07
N LYS A 444 4.82 5.17 29.17
CA LYS A 444 4.39 3.91 28.55
C LYS A 444 2.99 3.52 29.01
N ALA A 445 2.70 3.56 30.30
CA ALA A 445 1.38 3.24 30.82
C ALA A 445 0.29 4.19 30.30
N LYS A 446 0.61 5.48 30.13
CA LYS A 446 -0.31 6.46 29.55
C LYS A 446 -0.50 6.27 28.05
N LEU A 447 0.57 6.08 27.28
CA LEU A 447 0.45 5.82 25.85
C LEU A 447 -0.27 4.48 25.61
N LYS A 448 0.08 3.45 26.38
CA LYS A 448 -0.64 2.17 26.41
C LYS A 448 -2.11 2.38 26.76
N PHE A 449 -2.44 3.17 27.78
CA PHE A 449 -3.82 3.49 28.12
C PHE A 449 -4.54 4.23 27.00
N THR A 450 -3.90 5.21 26.35
CA THR A 450 -4.46 5.88 25.16
C THR A 450 -4.73 4.86 24.06
N ILE A 451 -3.81 3.94 23.84
CA ILE A 451 -3.88 2.91 22.81
C ILE A 451 -4.95 1.86 23.12
N GLU A 452 -5.02 1.38 24.35
CA GLU A 452 -6.06 0.48 24.87
C GLU A 452 -7.42 1.17 24.88
N LYS A 453 -7.48 2.48 25.15
CA LYS A 453 -8.70 3.29 25.02
C LYS A 453 -9.17 3.38 23.57
N PHE A 454 -8.24 3.38 22.62
CA PHE A 454 -8.53 3.20 21.21
C PHE A 454 -8.71 1.72 20.84
N SER A 455 -8.79 0.78 21.79
CA SER A 455 -8.98 -0.66 21.52
C SER A 455 -8.02 -1.22 20.46
N LEU A 456 -6.82 -0.67 20.35
CA LEU A 456 -5.82 -1.08 19.38
C LEU A 456 -5.41 -2.54 19.61
N HIS A 457 -6.09 -3.45 18.93
CA HIS A 457 -5.74 -4.87 18.89
C HIS A 457 -4.57 -5.01 17.94
N TYR A 458 -3.37 -4.94 18.51
CA TYR A 458 -2.13 -5.24 17.82
C TYR A 458 -1.86 -6.73 17.95
N ASP A 459 -2.40 -7.50 17.01
CA ASP A 459 -1.98 -8.88 16.83
C ASP A 459 -0.66 -8.87 16.05
N ASP A 460 0.40 -9.41 16.65
CA ASP A 460 1.70 -9.65 15.97
C ASP A 460 1.57 -10.66 14.79
N GLU A 461 0.37 -11.21 14.56
CA GLU A 461 0.07 -12.21 13.52
C GLU A 461 -0.01 -11.64 12.09
N ASP A 462 -0.07 -10.32 11.90
CA ASP A 462 -0.16 -9.69 10.56
C ASP A 462 1.03 -10.06 9.65
N HIS A 463 2.15 -10.56 10.21
CA HIS A 463 3.32 -10.99 9.43
C HIS A 463 3.13 -12.31 8.66
N ASP A 464 2.15 -13.15 9.01
CA ASP A 464 1.87 -14.42 8.32
C ASP A 464 0.66 -14.36 7.36
N ASP A 465 -0.03 -13.22 7.30
CA ASP A 465 -1.28 -13.05 6.55
C ASP A 465 -1.12 -13.20 5.02
N GLU A 466 0.05 -12.89 4.46
CA GLU A 466 0.33 -13.09 3.02
C GLU A 466 0.32 -14.57 2.64
N GLN A 467 0.79 -15.47 3.50
CA GLN A 467 0.71 -16.92 3.24
C GLN A 467 -0.70 -17.48 3.49
N ARG A 468 -1.50 -16.81 4.34
CA ARG A 468 -2.89 -17.19 4.65
C ARG A 468 -3.89 -16.83 3.55
N LEU A 469 -3.58 -15.87 2.67
CA LEU A 469 -4.42 -15.49 1.52
C LEU A 469 -4.87 -16.68 0.66
N ASN A 470 -4.05 -17.74 0.59
CA ASN A 470 -4.32 -18.92 -0.24
C ASN A 470 -4.90 -20.13 0.53
N ASN A 471 -4.91 -20.12 1.87
CA ASN A 471 -5.13 -21.35 2.66
C ASN A 471 -6.31 -21.31 3.63
N ASP A 472 -6.87 -20.15 3.97
CA ASP A 472 -7.99 -20.10 4.92
C ASP A 472 -9.36 -19.95 4.24
N THR A 473 -10.33 -20.68 4.77
CA THR A 473 -11.78 -20.64 4.46
C THR A 473 -12.44 -19.32 4.88
N THR A 474 -11.73 -18.19 4.73
CA THR A 474 -12.25 -16.87 5.07
C THR A 474 -13.51 -16.58 4.27
N GLN A 475 -14.40 -15.75 4.83
CA GLN A 475 -15.57 -15.21 4.14
C GLN A 475 -15.11 -14.49 2.86
N CYS A 476 -15.06 -15.23 1.76
CA CYS A 476 -14.85 -14.70 0.44
C CYS A 476 -16.20 -14.24 -0.08
N PHE A 477 -16.26 -12.99 -0.51
CA PHE A 477 -17.50 -12.42 -1.02
C PHE A 477 -17.50 -12.42 -2.55
N TRP A 478 -18.66 -12.69 -3.15
CA TRP A 478 -18.84 -12.66 -4.60
C TRP A 478 -19.53 -11.40 -5.04
N VAL A 479 -19.01 -10.79 -6.10
CA VAL A 479 -19.63 -9.64 -6.79
C VAL A 479 -19.74 -9.96 -8.27
N PRO A 480 -20.75 -9.46 -9.00
CA PRO A 480 -20.91 -9.75 -10.42
C PRO A 480 -19.67 -9.33 -11.21
N ALA A 481 -19.37 -10.04 -12.30
CA ALA A 481 -18.20 -9.75 -13.12
C ALA A 481 -18.54 -8.79 -14.27
N ALA A 482 -17.81 -7.67 -14.37
CA ALA A 482 -17.94 -6.72 -15.47
C ALA A 482 -17.28 -7.25 -16.75
N PHE A 483 -18.09 -7.83 -17.63
CA PHE A 483 -17.69 -8.25 -18.97
C PHE A 483 -18.88 -8.16 -19.95
N SER A 484 -18.63 -8.14 -21.26
CA SER A 484 -19.70 -8.21 -22.28
C SER A 484 -19.44 -9.39 -23.21
N SER A 485 -20.50 -10.06 -23.67
CA SER A 485 -20.42 -11.13 -24.69
C SER A 485 -19.59 -10.72 -25.90
N ASP A 486 -19.64 -9.43 -26.25
CA ASP A 486 -18.98 -8.86 -27.42
C ASP A 486 -17.51 -8.51 -27.13
N LEU A 487 -17.12 -8.50 -25.86
CA LEU A 487 -15.79 -8.16 -25.38
C LEU A 487 -15.11 -9.39 -24.80
N SER A 488 -14.23 -10.01 -25.59
CA SER A 488 -13.35 -11.09 -25.13
C SER A 488 -12.33 -10.67 -24.05
N MET A 489 -12.33 -9.39 -23.65
CA MET A 489 -11.40 -8.85 -22.68
C MET A 489 -11.86 -9.15 -21.25
N LYS A 490 -11.00 -9.80 -20.48
CA LYS A 490 -11.17 -10.00 -19.04
C LYS A 490 -10.25 -9.08 -18.30
N VAL A 491 -10.84 -8.27 -17.41
CA VAL A 491 -10.12 -7.34 -16.57
C VAL A 491 -10.26 -7.78 -15.12
N TYR A 492 -9.13 -8.17 -14.53
CA TYR A 492 -9.00 -8.35 -13.09
C TYR A 492 -8.36 -7.11 -12.49
N GLY A 493 -8.31 -7.03 -11.17
CA GLY A 493 -7.83 -5.79 -10.57
C GLY A 493 -7.95 -5.71 -9.08
N GLY A 494 -7.49 -4.59 -8.55
CA GLY A 494 -7.56 -4.32 -7.14
C GLY A 494 -7.17 -2.91 -6.72
N VAL A 495 -6.98 -2.77 -5.41
CA VAL A 495 -6.44 -1.56 -4.79
C VAL A 495 -5.34 -1.96 -3.82
N ILE A 496 -4.18 -1.30 -3.92
CA ILE A 496 -3.04 -1.53 -3.04
C ILE A 496 -2.69 -0.21 -2.35
N LEU A 497 -3.04 -0.12 -1.08
CA LEU A 497 -2.77 1.01 -0.19
C LEU A 497 -1.72 0.62 0.84
N THR A 498 -0.47 0.49 0.38
CA THR A 498 0.67 0.23 1.28
C THR A 498 1.38 1.53 1.59
N PRO A 499 1.18 2.13 2.78
CA PRO A 499 1.88 3.36 3.11
C PRO A 499 3.36 3.05 3.33
N ASN A 500 4.20 3.72 2.57
CA ASN A 500 5.63 3.80 2.83
C ASN A 500 5.94 5.24 3.28
N PRO A 501 5.76 5.55 4.58
CA PRO A 501 5.89 6.91 5.06
C PRO A 501 7.35 7.34 5.09
N LYS A 502 7.66 8.50 4.50
CA LYS A 502 9.01 9.05 4.43
C LYS A 502 9.09 10.38 5.16
N VAL A 503 9.97 10.48 6.16
CA VAL A 503 10.25 11.77 6.82
C VAL A 503 10.96 12.69 5.84
N ARG A 504 10.40 13.89 5.59
CA ARG A 504 11.16 14.99 4.98
C ARG A 504 12.12 15.56 6.02
N THR A 505 13.31 14.98 6.15
CA THR A 505 14.38 15.54 7.00
C THR A 505 14.91 16.81 6.35
N GLY A 506 14.32 17.97 6.66
CA GLY A 506 14.56 19.18 5.86
C GLY A 506 14.32 20.53 6.52
N VAL A 507 13.83 20.62 7.77
CA VAL A 507 13.81 21.90 8.49
C VAL A 507 15.26 22.24 8.85
N LYS A 508 16.00 22.79 7.88
CA LYS A 508 17.21 23.55 8.15
C LYS A 508 16.78 24.66 9.09
N ASN A 509 17.18 24.57 10.35
CA ASN A 509 17.01 25.65 11.33
C ASN A 509 17.40 26.98 10.67
N GLU A 510 16.42 27.81 10.31
CA GLU A 510 16.68 29.11 9.68
C GLU A 510 17.52 30.03 10.58
N SER A 511 17.62 29.71 11.87
CA SER A 511 18.52 30.35 12.84
C SER A 511 20.01 30.19 12.52
N GLU A 512 20.43 29.28 11.63
CA GLU A 512 21.83 29.17 11.18
C GLU A 512 22.16 30.04 9.96
N LYS A 513 21.16 30.50 9.19
CA LYS A 513 21.39 31.38 8.03
C LYS A 513 21.62 32.85 8.42
N SER A 514 21.22 33.29 9.61
CA SER A 514 21.44 34.68 10.03
C SER A 514 22.86 34.98 10.55
N LYS A 515 23.74 33.97 10.69
CA LYS A 515 25.13 34.15 11.18
C LYS A 515 26.24 33.93 10.14
N LYS A 516 25.91 33.58 8.90
CA LYS A 516 26.91 33.34 7.82
C LYS A 516 26.88 34.35 6.67
N SER A 517 26.16 35.46 6.82
CA SER A 517 26.26 36.63 5.93
C SER A 517 27.13 37.68 6.61
N LYS A 518 28.20 38.12 5.93
CA LYS A 518 29.27 39.07 6.35
C LYS A 518 30.57 38.48 6.91
N THR A 519 31.24 37.52 6.24
CA THR A 519 32.72 37.46 6.33
C THR A 519 33.49 36.67 5.26
N THR A 520 32.91 36.31 4.10
CA THR A 520 33.68 35.62 3.04
C THR A 520 33.08 35.92 1.68
N GLU A 521 33.21 37.17 1.25
CA GLU A 521 32.90 37.59 -0.12
C GLU A 521 33.96 38.60 -0.54
N ASN A 522 35.23 38.15 -0.62
CA ASN A 522 36.34 38.94 -1.17
C ASN A 522 37.61 38.11 -1.41
N VAL A 523 37.51 36.89 -1.96
CA VAL A 523 38.61 36.26 -2.72
C VAL A 523 37.99 35.34 -3.76
N ALA A 524 38.50 35.38 -5.00
CA ALA A 524 38.14 34.53 -6.15
C ALA A 524 36.99 35.00 -7.07
N LYS A 525 37.01 36.28 -7.44
CA LYS A 525 36.77 36.69 -8.83
C LYS A 525 38.14 36.96 -9.46
N LEU A 526 38.69 36.01 -10.23
CA LEU A 526 39.71 36.18 -11.27
C LEU A 526 40.27 34.81 -11.71
N SER A 527 39.58 34.13 -12.61
CA SER A 527 40.21 33.56 -13.82
C SER A 527 39.11 33.14 -14.80
N LYS A 528 39.13 33.74 -15.97
CA LYS A 528 38.26 33.42 -17.11
C LYS A 528 39.19 33.20 -18.31
N LYS A 529 38.75 32.32 -19.20
CA LYS A 529 39.25 31.98 -20.56
C LYS A 529 40.46 31.02 -20.55
N SER A 530 40.50 29.95 -21.34
CA SER A 530 39.95 29.73 -22.70
C SER A 530 40.06 28.26 -23.16
N LYS A 531 39.30 27.90 -24.21
CA LYS A 531 39.52 26.79 -25.20
C LYS A 531 39.19 25.37 -24.70
N ASP A 532 38.52 24.46 -25.42
CA ASP A 532 38.27 24.28 -26.85
C ASP A 532 36.93 23.58 -27.13
N ILE A 533 36.43 23.81 -28.35
CA ILE A 533 35.36 23.08 -29.03
C ILE A 533 35.96 21.83 -29.66
N LYS A 534 35.37 20.65 -29.40
CA LYS A 534 35.37 19.52 -30.31
C LYS A 534 34.00 18.87 -30.36
N THR A 535 33.42 18.90 -31.55
CA THR A 535 32.29 18.09 -32.00
C THR A 535 32.76 16.67 -32.30
N ASP A 536 31.98 15.68 -31.90
CA ASP A 536 32.01 14.34 -32.48
C ASP A 536 30.65 13.99 -33.12
N GLN A 537 30.76 13.62 -34.39
CA GLN A 537 29.70 13.04 -35.20
C GLN A 537 29.52 11.60 -34.76
N ASN A 538 28.44 11.32 -34.03
CA ASN A 538 27.65 10.10 -34.10
C ASN A 538 26.58 10.17 -33.02
N GLY A 539 25.42 10.69 -33.41
CA GLY A 539 24.22 10.72 -32.57
C GLY A 539 23.91 9.31 -32.05
N ASN A 540 24.15 9.10 -30.76
CA ASN A 540 23.55 8.04 -29.97
C ASN A 540 23.72 8.37 -28.48
N ILE A 541 22.68 8.97 -27.90
CA ILE A 541 22.57 9.10 -26.44
C ILE A 541 22.08 7.75 -25.91
N LYS A 542 22.99 6.92 -25.41
CA LYS A 542 22.62 5.83 -24.50
C LYS A 542 22.47 6.40 -23.09
N SER A 543 21.25 6.76 -22.71
CA SER A 543 20.90 6.97 -21.30
C SER A 543 20.88 5.61 -20.60
N LYS A 544 21.87 5.35 -19.73
CA LYS A 544 21.76 4.28 -18.74
C LYS A 544 20.98 4.82 -17.55
N SER A 545 19.66 4.69 -17.58
CA SER A 545 18.85 4.69 -16.35
C SER A 545 18.88 3.28 -15.75
N HIS A 546 19.68 3.09 -14.70
CA HIS A 546 19.48 1.95 -13.81
C HIS A 546 18.43 2.35 -12.77
N VAL A 547 17.17 2.12 -13.09
CA VAL A 547 16.09 2.03 -12.10
C VAL A 547 15.85 0.54 -11.89
N ILE A 548 16.42 -0.03 -10.83
CA ILE A 548 16.10 -1.40 -10.40
C ILE A 548 14.82 -1.28 -9.57
N GLY A 549 13.67 -1.28 -10.25
CA GLY A 549 12.39 -1.59 -9.62
C GLY A 549 12.39 -3.07 -9.24
N ARG A 550 12.24 -3.36 -7.95
CA ARG A 550 12.21 -4.73 -7.43
C ARG A 550 10.75 -5.20 -7.43
N GLY A 551 10.34 -5.98 -8.44
CA GLY A 551 9.02 -6.58 -8.53
C GLY A 551 8.88 -7.85 -7.67
N ALA A 552 7.64 -8.15 -7.28
CA ALA A 552 7.24 -9.40 -6.63
C ALA A 552 7.41 -10.61 -7.58
N GLY A 553 7.58 -11.80 -7.01
CA GLY A 553 7.60 -13.05 -7.76
C GLY A 553 6.20 -13.56 -8.12
N PRO A 554 6.10 -14.67 -8.88
CA PRO A 554 4.83 -15.22 -9.41
C PRO A 554 3.80 -15.66 -8.38
N SER A 555 4.20 -15.75 -7.12
CA SER A 555 3.35 -16.08 -5.97
C SER A 555 2.83 -14.85 -5.23
N GLY A 556 3.19 -13.63 -5.66
CA GLY A 556 2.99 -12.42 -4.87
C GLY A 556 4.07 -12.19 -3.80
N ASP A 557 4.94 -13.17 -3.52
CA ASP A 557 6.00 -13.01 -2.53
C ASP A 557 7.01 -11.93 -2.95
N PRO A 558 7.42 -11.01 -2.05
CA PRO A 558 8.59 -10.19 -2.31
C PRO A 558 9.80 -11.11 -2.50
N LYS A 559 10.58 -10.92 -3.58
CA LYS A 559 11.88 -11.59 -3.69
C LYS A 559 12.74 -11.15 -2.50
N ILE A 560 12.83 -12.00 -1.47
CA ILE A 560 13.76 -11.80 -0.35
C ILE A 560 15.18 -11.98 -0.90
N HIS A 561 15.72 -10.89 -1.43
CA HIS A 561 17.05 -10.88 -1.99
C HIS A 561 18.12 -11.01 -0.90
N SER A 562 17.83 -10.48 0.30
CA SER A 562 18.72 -10.46 1.45
C SER A 562 18.08 -11.15 2.64
N ILE A 563 18.68 -12.25 3.10
CA ILE A 563 18.28 -12.94 4.34
C ILE A 563 19.26 -12.53 5.44
N PRO A 564 18.82 -11.75 6.45
CA PRO A 564 19.70 -11.27 7.52
C PRO A 564 19.99 -12.36 8.56
N PHE A 565 21.23 -12.41 9.03
CA PHE A 565 21.64 -13.26 10.15
C PHE A 565 22.31 -12.45 11.25
N ASN A 566 22.09 -12.87 12.50
CA ASN A 566 22.68 -12.25 13.69
C ASN A 566 24.19 -12.43 13.80
N SER A 567 24.79 -13.31 12.98
CA SER A 567 26.24 -13.54 12.96
C SER A 567 26.76 -13.85 11.57
N LYS A 568 28.03 -13.52 11.34
CA LYS A 568 28.78 -13.88 10.14
C LYS A 568 28.78 -15.38 9.87
N LYS A 569 28.90 -16.17 10.94
CA LYS A 569 28.90 -17.64 10.87
C LYS A 569 27.55 -18.16 10.38
N GLY A 570 26.45 -17.63 10.91
CA GLY A 570 25.09 -18.01 10.50
C GLY A 570 24.82 -17.72 9.01
N ALA A 571 25.17 -16.52 8.54
CA ALA A 571 25.02 -16.18 7.13
C ALA A 571 25.85 -17.09 6.20
N MET A 572 27.09 -17.42 6.60
CA MET A 572 27.96 -18.31 5.83
C MET A 572 27.44 -19.76 5.81
N GLU A 573 26.97 -20.28 6.94
CA GLU A 573 26.43 -21.64 7.03
C GLU A 573 25.12 -21.79 6.25
N ALA A 574 24.26 -20.78 6.28
CA ALA A 574 23.06 -20.74 5.44
C ALA A 574 23.41 -20.72 3.95
N ALA A 575 24.39 -19.90 3.54
CA ALA A 575 24.88 -19.89 2.16
C ALA A 575 25.52 -21.22 1.73
N LYS A 576 26.21 -21.93 2.65
CA LYS A 576 26.73 -23.28 2.41
C LYS A 576 25.63 -24.31 2.22
N LYS A 577 24.58 -24.25 3.04
CA LYS A 577 23.45 -25.18 3.00
C LYS A 577 22.66 -25.05 1.71
N ASP A 578 22.46 -23.82 1.23
CA ASP A 578 21.76 -23.56 -0.03
C ASP A 578 22.67 -23.73 -1.25
N GLY A 579 24.00 -23.71 -1.06
CA GLY A 579 24.98 -24.18 -2.03
C GLY A 579 25.05 -25.72 -2.03
N LYS A 580 25.48 -26.33 -3.15
CA LYS A 580 25.67 -27.79 -3.23
C LYS A 580 26.99 -28.20 -2.54
N GLU A 581 27.09 -27.91 -1.24
CA GLU A 581 28.23 -28.19 -0.34
C GLU A 581 29.55 -27.46 -0.65
N ASN A 582 29.54 -26.50 -1.57
CA ASN A 582 30.72 -25.70 -1.91
C ASN A 582 30.93 -24.49 -1.00
N ARG A 583 32.16 -23.95 -1.02
CA ARG A 583 32.49 -22.72 -0.29
C ARG A 583 31.65 -21.56 -0.86
N PRO A 584 30.79 -20.91 -0.06
CA PRO A 584 30.00 -19.78 -0.52
C PRO A 584 30.92 -18.62 -0.89
N ILE A 585 30.44 -17.74 -1.76
CA ILE A 585 31.21 -16.59 -2.22
C ILE A 585 30.88 -15.40 -1.33
N HIS A 586 31.90 -14.82 -0.70
CA HIS A 586 31.75 -13.64 0.14
C HIS A 586 31.94 -12.36 -0.67
N HIS A 587 31.01 -11.43 -0.55
CA HIS A 587 31.19 -10.05 -0.94
C HIS A 587 31.37 -9.19 0.32
N GLY A 588 32.44 -8.40 0.36
CA GLY A 588 32.63 -7.40 1.41
C GLY A 588 31.62 -6.26 1.31
N VAL A 589 31.65 -5.35 2.28
CA VAL A 589 30.81 -4.14 2.27
C VAL A 589 31.13 -3.30 1.03
N ASN A 590 30.12 -2.94 0.25
CA ASN A 590 30.24 -2.01 -0.86
C ASN A 590 29.66 -0.65 -0.46
N TYR A 591 30.52 0.29 -0.11
CA TYR A 591 30.12 1.62 0.35
C TYR A 591 29.48 2.48 -0.74
N GLU A 592 29.86 2.31 -2.01
CA GLU A 592 29.30 3.08 -3.12
C GLU A 592 27.83 2.68 -3.40
N LYS A 593 27.53 1.38 -3.28
CA LYS A 593 26.17 0.84 -3.49
C LYS A 593 25.34 0.74 -2.22
N LYS A 594 25.90 1.08 -1.05
CA LYS A 594 25.29 0.89 0.27
C LYS A 594 24.87 -0.56 0.53
N GLU A 595 25.63 -1.53 0.03
CA GLU A 595 25.36 -2.97 0.20
C GLU A 595 26.22 -3.53 1.36
N PRO A 596 25.61 -4.19 2.37
CA PRO A 596 26.34 -4.80 3.47
C PRO A 596 27.12 -6.03 3.01
N ALA A 597 28.09 -6.46 3.81
CA ALA A 597 28.79 -7.72 3.55
C ALA A 597 27.80 -8.89 3.53
N HIS A 598 27.92 -9.75 2.53
CA HIS A 598 26.99 -10.86 2.32
C HIS A 598 27.68 -12.08 1.69
N TRP A 599 27.00 -13.21 1.78
CA TRP A 599 27.40 -14.46 1.16
C TRP A 599 26.41 -14.86 0.06
N HIS A 600 26.93 -15.40 -1.04
CA HIS A 600 26.15 -16.07 -2.07
C HIS A 600 26.33 -17.59 -1.98
N PRO A 601 25.27 -18.38 -2.23
CA PRO A 601 25.42 -19.80 -2.44
C PRO A 601 26.17 -20.05 -3.75
N ALA A 602 27.02 -21.07 -3.76
CA ALA A 602 27.81 -21.44 -4.93
C ALA A 602 27.37 -22.82 -5.47
N ASP A 603 27.37 -22.96 -6.80
CA ASP A 603 27.18 -24.26 -7.46
C ASP A 603 28.42 -25.15 -7.28
N LYS A 604 28.35 -26.37 -7.80
CA LYS A 604 29.42 -27.38 -7.74
C LYS A 604 30.74 -26.93 -8.39
N ASP A 605 30.71 -25.91 -9.26
CA ASP A 605 31.89 -25.37 -9.95
C ASP A 605 32.41 -24.10 -9.27
N GLY A 606 31.84 -23.73 -8.12
CA GLY A 606 32.22 -22.55 -7.37
C GLY A 606 31.73 -21.24 -7.99
N LYS A 607 30.68 -21.28 -8.84
CA LYS A 607 30.05 -20.08 -9.40
C LYS A 607 28.82 -19.68 -8.58
N ILE A 608 28.52 -18.38 -8.52
CA ILE A 608 27.34 -17.85 -7.82
C ILE A 608 26.07 -18.46 -8.43
N ILE A 609 25.22 -19.06 -7.60
CA ILE A 609 23.87 -19.46 -8.00
C ILE A 609 23.03 -18.19 -8.12
N LYS A 610 22.67 -17.80 -9.34
CA LYS A 610 21.96 -16.53 -9.64
C LYS A 610 20.46 -16.55 -9.31
N ASN A 611 20.01 -17.43 -8.40
CA ASN A 611 18.60 -17.51 -7.98
C ASN A 611 18.16 -16.34 -7.07
N GLY A 612 19.05 -15.38 -6.80
CA GLY A 612 18.70 -14.10 -6.18
C GLY A 612 18.79 -14.06 -4.66
N LYS A 613 19.18 -15.15 -3.99
CA LYS A 613 19.40 -15.19 -2.54
C LYS A 613 20.84 -14.75 -2.18
N HIS A 614 20.98 -13.80 -1.25
CA HIS A 614 22.23 -13.54 -0.54
C HIS A 614 21.98 -13.41 0.97
N TYR A 615 22.95 -13.84 1.77
CA TYR A 615 22.84 -13.94 3.23
C TYR A 615 23.70 -12.84 3.87
N THR A 616 23.08 -11.86 4.51
CA THR A 616 23.74 -10.69 5.09
C THR A 616 24.00 -10.88 6.58
N TYR A 617 25.02 -10.20 7.11
CA TYR A 617 25.30 -10.19 8.55
C TYR A 617 25.84 -8.82 9.01
N GLY A 618 25.51 -8.44 10.25
CA GLY A 618 25.92 -7.18 10.87
C GLY A 618 24.74 -6.21 11.09
N ARG A 619 24.78 -5.48 12.22
CA ARG A 619 23.76 -4.46 12.54
C ARG A 619 23.88 -3.30 11.56
N TYR A 620 22.80 -2.97 10.86
CA TYR A 620 22.61 -1.61 10.37
C TYR A 620 22.58 -0.70 11.62
N SER A 621 23.57 0.18 11.79
CA SER A 621 23.26 1.44 12.45
C SER A 621 22.32 2.18 11.51
N LYS A 622 21.01 2.20 11.82
CA LYS A 622 20.04 3.04 11.12
C LYS A 622 20.54 4.49 11.20
N THR A 623 21.05 5.04 10.09
CA THR A 623 21.32 6.47 9.92
C THR A 623 20.19 7.11 9.16
#